data_AF-A0A485C3T8-F1
#
_entry.id   AF-A0A485C3T8-F1
#
_cell.length_a   1.000
_cell.length_b   1.000
_cell.length_c   1.000
_cell.angle_alpha   90.00
_cell.angle_beta   90.00
_cell.angle_gamma   90.00
#
_symmetry.space_group_name_H-M   'P 1'
#
loop_
_entity.id
_entity.type
_entity.pdbx_description
1 polymer ?
#
loop_
_entity_poly.entity_id
_entity_poly.type
_entity_poly.pdbx_seq_one_letter_code
_entity_poly.pdbx_strand_id
1 'polypeptide(L)'
;MMLNDMALPSRPESLILPALEGSAPKALGVAALPDSAQICSCHNVSKGDICQAVSGGAGDMAAIKSCTKAATGCGGCSALVKQVMEYQLSAQGVEVKKDVCEHFPWSRQEIYHLVRVNHIHTFEQLIARYGQGQGCEICKPLVASVLASCWNEYLLKPAQFAAAGY
;
A
#
# COMPACT_ATOMS: atom_id res chain seq x y z
N MET A 1 16.72 -9.55 26.48
CA MET A 1 15.71 -10.38 25.80
C MET A 1 15.83 -10.11 24.30
N MET A 2 16.03 -11.13 23.46
CA MET A 2 16.16 -10.99 22.00
C MET A 2 14.76 -11.12 21.37
N LEU A 3 14.43 -10.25 20.40
CA LEU A 3 13.06 -10.21 19.86
C LEU A 3 12.78 -11.34 18.85
N ASN A 4 13.77 -11.70 18.01
CA ASN A 4 13.59 -12.61 16.88
C ASN A 4 14.78 -13.57 16.66
N ASP A 5 15.71 -13.69 17.60
CA ASP A 5 16.93 -14.54 17.52
C ASP A 5 17.70 -14.47 16.19
N MET A 6 17.64 -13.33 15.49
CA MET A 6 18.33 -13.13 14.23
C MET A 6 19.82 -12.87 14.47
N ALA A 7 20.69 -13.51 13.69
CA ALA A 7 22.12 -13.25 13.72
C ALA A 7 22.41 -11.79 13.34
N LEU A 8 23.22 -11.11 14.17
CA LEU A 8 23.66 -9.76 13.85
C LEU A 8 24.62 -9.80 12.65
N PRO A 9 24.48 -8.88 11.68
CA PRO A 9 25.42 -8.80 10.58
C PRO A 9 26.82 -8.45 11.13
N SER A 10 27.86 -9.00 10.51
CA SER A 10 29.26 -8.73 10.88
C SER A 10 29.65 -7.25 10.75
N ARG A 11 28.84 -6.46 10.03
CA ARG A 11 29.04 -5.04 9.75
C ARG A 11 27.78 -4.23 10.11
N PRO A 12 27.62 -3.77 11.36
CA PRO A 12 26.43 -3.04 11.80
C PRO A 12 26.13 -1.78 10.97
N GLU A 13 27.16 -1.11 10.45
CA GLU A 13 27.03 0.10 9.63
C GLU A 13 26.26 -0.15 8.32
N SER A 14 26.20 -1.41 7.86
CA SER A 14 25.43 -1.80 6.69
C SER A 14 23.92 -1.64 6.86
N LEU A 15 23.41 -1.49 8.09
CA LEU A 15 21.98 -1.30 8.36
C LEU A 15 21.51 0.13 8.06
N ILE A 16 22.40 1.12 8.14
CA ILE A 16 22.07 2.55 7.96
C ILE A 16 22.64 3.14 6.67
N LEU A 17 23.70 2.55 6.12
CA LEU A 17 24.33 3.03 4.90
C LEU A 17 23.55 2.58 3.64
N PRO A 18 23.50 3.40 2.57
CA PRO A 18 22.97 3.00 1.27
C PRO A 18 23.58 1.69 0.78
N ALA A 19 22.83 0.93 -0.02
CA ALA A 19 23.38 -0.27 -0.65
C ALA A 19 24.52 0.15 -1.61
N LEU A 20 25.72 -0.37 -1.36
CA LEU A 20 26.86 -0.21 -2.26
C LEU A 20 26.67 -1.14 -3.47
N GLU A 21 26.99 -0.66 -4.67
CA GLU A 21 26.99 -1.46 -5.90
C GLU A 21 27.78 -2.77 -5.70
N GLY A 22 27.19 -3.89 -6.11
CA GLY A 22 27.78 -5.23 -5.97
C GLY A 22 27.54 -5.95 -4.64
N SER A 23 26.88 -5.32 -3.66
CA SER A 23 26.42 -6.03 -2.46
C SER A 23 25.20 -6.88 -2.76
N ALA A 24 25.17 -8.12 -2.25
CA ALA A 24 23.98 -8.97 -2.30
C ALA A 24 22.76 -8.19 -1.76
N PRO A 25 21.57 -8.30 -2.40
CA PRO A 25 20.39 -7.59 -1.94
C PRO A 25 20.17 -7.93 -0.47
N LYS A 26 20.18 -6.90 0.37
CA LYS A 26 20.02 -7.04 1.81
C LYS A 26 18.71 -7.80 2.03
N ALA A 27 18.75 -8.91 2.76
CA ALA A 27 17.54 -9.48 3.36
C ALA A 27 17.11 -8.52 4.49
N LEU A 28 16.62 -7.34 4.12
CA LEU A 28 16.00 -6.36 5.00
C LEU A 28 14.55 -6.26 4.57
N GLY A 29 13.67 -6.44 5.54
CA GLY A 29 12.23 -6.46 5.32
C GLY A 29 11.63 -7.82 5.67
N VAL A 30 10.35 -7.96 5.34
CA VAL A 30 9.52 -9.07 5.82
C VAL A 30 10.03 -10.45 5.38
N ALA A 31 10.73 -10.52 4.24
CA ALA A 31 11.35 -11.74 3.74
C ALA A 31 12.37 -12.34 4.72
N ALA A 32 13.12 -11.50 5.44
CA ALA A 32 14.21 -11.91 6.33
C ALA A 32 13.75 -12.32 7.74
N LEU A 33 12.51 -11.95 8.11
CA LEU A 33 11.97 -12.27 9.43
C LEU A 33 11.70 -13.78 9.55
N PRO A 34 12.04 -14.42 10.68
CA PRO A 34 11.61 -15.79 10.94
C PRO A 34 10.10 -15.86 11.13
N ASP A 35 9.51 -17.04 10.97
CA ASP A 35 8.06 -17.23 11.16
C ASP A 35 7.62 -16.94 12.61
N SER A 36 8.52 -17.14 13.58
CA SER A 36 8.27 -16.80 14.99
C SER A 36 8.24 -15.30 15.27
N ALA A 37 8.64 -14.44 14.31
CA ALA A 37 8.74 -13.01 14.53
C ALA A 37 7.37 -12.42 14.89
N GLN A 38 7.29 -11.72 16.02
CA GLN A 38 6.06 -11.07 16.45
C GLN A 38 5.74 -9.85 15.59
N ILE A 39 4.56 -9.85 14.97
CA ILE A 39 4.09 -8.77 14.09
C ILE A 39 3.02 -7.92 14.79
N CYS A 40 2.09 -8.55 15.51
CA CYS A 40 1.07 -7.86 16.28
C CYS A 40 1.13 -8.23 17.76
N SER A 41 1.68 -7.35 18.59
CA SER A 41 1.76 -7.59 20.04
C SER A 41 0.41 -7.58 20.75
N CYS A 42 -0.57 -6.79 20.27
CA CYS A 42 -1.90 -6.69 20.91
C CYS A 42 -2.66 -8.03 20.89
N HIS A 43 -2.48 -8.80 19.83
CA HIS A 43 -3.21 -10.06 19.61
C HIS A 43 -2.26 -11.25 19.53
N ASN A 44 -0.98 -11.05 19.88
CA ASN A 44 0.08 -12.06 19.86
C ASN A 44 0.17 -12.84 18.53
N VAL A 45 0.19 -12.09 17.41
CA VAL A 45 0.23 -12.67 16.05
C VAL A 45 1.64 -12.58 15.49
N SER A 46 2.18 -13.73 15.09
CA SER A 46 3.49 -13.89 14.46
C SER A 46 3.42 -13.79 12.92
N LYS A 47 4.58 -13.72 12.27
CA LYS A 47 4.68 -13.82 10.81
C LYS A 47 4.09 -15.15 10.31
N GLY A 48 4.39 -16.25 10.99
CA GLY A 48 3.90 -17.59 10.65
C GLY A 48 2.37 -17.67 10.65
N ASP A 49 1.72 -17.06 11.65
CA ASP A 49 0.24 -17.02 11.73
C ASP A 49 -0.38 -16.31 10.53
N ILE A 50 0.23 -15.20 10.08
CA ILE A 50 -0.23 -14.46 8.90
C ILE A 50 0.01 -15.29 7.63
N CYS A 51 1.20 -15.89 7.48
CA CYS A 51 1.52 -16.75 6.33
C CYS A 51 0.57 -17.95 6.24
N GLN A 52 0.20 -18.55 7.38
CA GLN A 52 -0.77 -19.63 7.45
C GLN A 52 -2.17 -19.15 7.06
N ALA A 53 -2.61 -17.98 7.54
CA ALA A 53 -3.89 -17.39 7.17
C ALA A 53 -3.99 -17.12 5.66
N VAL A 54 -2.94 -16.58 5.04
CA VAL A 54 -2.87 -16.38 3.59
C VAL A 54 -2.94 -17.72 2.85
N SER A 55 -2.19 -18.72 3.31
CA SER A 55 -2.23 -20.08 2.74
C SER A 55 -3.61 -20.75 2.90
N GLY A 56 -4.38 -20.34 3.90
CA GLY A 56 -5.78 -20.72 4.10
C GLY A 56 -6.78 -19.94 3.25
N GLY A 57 -6.33 -19.01 2.39
CA GLY A 57 -7.18 -18.25 1.48
C GLY A 57 -7.42 -16.78 1.85
N ALA A 58 -6.76 -16.25 2.89
CA ALA A 58 -6.89 -14.83 3.23
C ALA A 58 -6.11 -13.94 2.24
N GLY A 59 -6.81 -13.46 1.21
CA GLY A 59 -6.23 -12.63 0.13
C GLY A 59 -6.20 -11.12 0.37
N ASP A 60 -6.84 -10.63 1.43
CA ASP A 60 -6.91 -9.21 1.73
C ASP A 60 -6.83 -8.90 3.24
N MET A 61 -6.68 -7.62 3.58
CA MET A 61 -6.55 -7.18 4.97
C MET A 61 -7.82 -7.42 5.80
N ALA A 62 -9.00 -7.48 5.19
CA ALA A 62 -10.24 -7.76 5.91
C ALA A 62 -10.29 -9.22 6.33
N ALA A 63 -9.93 -10.14 5.42
CA ALA A 63 -9.76 -11.56 5.69
C ALA A 63 -8.70 -11.78 6.78
N ILE A 64 -7.52 -11.16 6.66
CA ILE A 64 -6.46 -11.28 7.69
C ILE A 64 -6.94 -10.79 9.06
N LYS A 65 -7.62 -9.64 9.12
CA LYS A 65 -8.20 -9.13 10.38
C LYS A 65 -9.21 -10.09 10.97
N SER A 66 -10.05 -10.71 10.14
CA SER A 66 -11.07 -11.66 10.59
C SER A 66 -10.45 -12.96 11.12
N CYS A 67 -9.42 -13.49 10.46
CA CYS A 67 -8.78 -14.75 10.83
C CYS A 67 -7.83 -14.61 12.02
N THR A 68 -7.00 -13.56 12.03
CA THR A 68 -5.88 -13.42 12.97
C THR A 68 -6.09 -12.36 14.05
N LYS A 69 -7.09 -11.47 13.88
CA LYS A 69 -7.29 -10.25 14.68
C LYS A 69 -6.16 -9.22 14.58
N ALA A 70 -5.10 -9.47 13.81
CA ALA A 70 -4.03 -8.50 13.62
C ALA A 70 -4.58 -7.16 13.10
N ALA A 71 -3.97 -6.04 13.52
CA ALA A 71 -4.41 -4.67 13.17
C ALA A 71 -5.82 -4.25 13.64
N THR A 72 -6.48 -5.01 14.54
CA THR A 72 -7.78 -4.62 15.14
C THR A 72 -7.68 -4.02 16.54
N GLY A 73 -6.50 -4.08 17.17
CA GLY A 73 -6.22 -3.46 18.48
C GLY A 73 -5.74 -2.01 18.34
N CYS A 74 -4.45 -1.76 18.57
CA CYS A 74 -3.87 -0.41 18.46
C CYS A 74 -3.63 0.07 17.02
N GLY A 75 -3.72 -0.82 16.02
CA GLY A 75 -3.50 -0.50 14.59
C GLY A 75 -2.03 -0.27 14.16
N GLY A 76 -1.08 -0.17 15.09
CA GLY A 76 0.33 0.15 14.78
C GLY A 76 1.05 -0.86 13.88
N CYS A 77 0.62 -2.12 13.89
CA CYS A 77 1.17 -3.19 13.05
C CYS A 77 0.54 -3.27 11.65
N SER A 78 -0.46 -2.45 11.32
CA SER A 78 -1.27 -2.58 10.09
C SER A 78 -0.44 -2.57 8.81
N ALA A 79 0.55 -1.68 8.70
CA ALA A 79 1.44 -1.63 7.55
C ALA A 79 2.32 -2.89 7.44
N LEU A 80 2.87 -3.36 8.55
CA LEU A 80 3.74 -4.53 8.57
C LEU A 80 2.96 -5.83 8.27
N VAL A 81 1.75 -5.98 8.83
CA VAL A 81 0.83 -7.09 8.53
C VAL A 81 0.54 -7.15 7.02
N LYS A 82 0.26 -5.99 6.41
CA LYS A 82 0.00 -5.90 4.97
C LYS A 82 1.22 -6.37 4.16
N GLN A 83 2.42 -5.95 4.55
CA GLN A 83 3.66 -6.37 3.88
C GLN A 83 3.90 -7.89 4.00
N VAL A 84 3.60 -8.51 5.15
CA VAL A 84 3.68 -9.98 5.33
C VAL A 84 2.68 -10.70 4.44
N MET A 85 1.44 -10.21 4.40
CA MET A 85 0.39 -10.76 3.55
C MET A 85 0.77 -10.68 2.07
N GLU A 86 1.17 -9.49 1.59
CA GLU A 86 1.60 -9.28 0.19
C GLU A 86 2.82 -10.12 -0.18
N TYR A 87 3.78 -10.29 0.75
CA TYR A 87 4.93 -11.17 0.56
C TYR A 87 4.51 -12.63 0.35
N GLN A 88 3.62 -13.15 1.20
CA GLN A 88 3.15 -14.53 1.10
C GLN A 88 2.30 -14.75 -0.16
N LEU A 89 1.42 -13.81 -0.52
CA LEU A 89 0.64 -13.86 -1.75
C LEU A 89 1.54 -13.89 -2.99
N SER A 90 2.58 -13.04 -3.02
CA SER A 90 3.55 -13.01 -4.11
C SER A 90 4.35 -14.31 -4.21
N ALA A 91 4.72 -14.91 -3.06
CA ALA A 91 5.40 -16.20 -3.01
C ALA A 91 4.53 -17.36 -3.55
N GLN A 92 3.20 -17.24 -3.45
CA GLN A 92 2.23 -18.18 -4.01
C GLN A 92 1.88 -17.90 -5.49
N GLY A 93 2.53 -16.92 -6.11
CA GLY A 93 2.26 -16.53 -7.49
C GLY A 93 0.95 -15.75 -7.68
N VAL A 94 0.33 -15.27 -6.59
CA VAL A 94 -0.85 -14.41 -6.66
C VAL A 94 -0.39 -12.99 -6.99
N GLU A 95 -0.72 -12.53 -8.20
CA GLU A 95 -0.43 -11.17 -8.61
C GLU A 95 -1.37 -10.19 -7.90
N VAL A 96 -0.81 -9.39 -6.98
CA VAL A 96 -1.55 -8.32 -6.30
C VAL A 96 -1.71 -7.15 -7.26
N LYS A 97 -2.83 -7.12 -7.99
CA LYS A 97 -3.20 -5.97 -8.82
C LYS A 97 -3.36 -4.74 -7.94
N LYS A 98 -2.62 -3.67 -8.27
CA LYS A 98 -2.68 -2.39 -7.54
C LYS A 98 -3.71 -1.44 -8.15
N ASP A 99 -4.57 -1.95 -9.01
CA ASP A 99 -5.62 -1.22 -9.70
C ASP A 99 -6.54 -0.56 -8.68
N VAL A 100 -6.89 0.70 -8.92
CA VAL A 100 -7.83 1.43 -8.07
C VAL A 100 -9.25 0.85 -8.20
N CYS A 101 -9.65 0.50 -9.42
CA CYS A 101 -10.91 -0.21 -9.72
C CYS A 101 -10.91 -0.62 -11.20
N GLU A 102 -12.00 -1.25 -11.68
CA GLU A 102 -12.18 -1.60 -13.10
C GLU A 102 -12.03 -0.41 -14.08
N HIS A 103 -12.27 0.82 -13.63
CA HIS A 103 -12.14 2.02 -14.45
C HIS A 103 -10.69 2.47 -14.64
N PHE A 104 -9.78 2.12 -13.72
CA PHE A 104 -8.39 2.55 -13.72
C PHE A 104 -7.48 1.40 -13.31
N PRO A 105 -6.76 0.77 -14.27
CA PRO A 105 -5.76 -0.26 -14.01
C PRO A 105 -4.44 0.37 -13.53
N TRP A 106 -4.56 1.30 -12.58
CA TRP A 106 -3.46 2.10 -12.05
C TRP A 106 -3.66 2.22 -10.54
N SER A 107 -2.57 2.22 -9.81
CA SER A 107 -2.53 2.57 -8.39
C SER A 107 -2.74 4.06 -8.16
N ARG A 108 -3.09 4.42 -6.93
CA ARG A 108 -3.21 5.83 -6.53
C ARG A 108 -1.92 6.64 -6.81
N GLN A 109 -0.76 6.03 -6.61
CA GLN A 109 0.53 6.68 -6.86
C GLN A 109 0.73 6.92 -8.35
N GLU A 110 0.45 5.92 -9.20
CA GLU A 110 0.54 6.08 -10.65
C GLU A 110 -0.44 7.13 -11.15
N ILE A 111 -1.69 7.14 -10.66
CA ILE A 111 -2.65 8.21 -10.97
C ILE A 111 -2.12 9.59 -10.60
N TYR A 112 -1.50 9.74 -9.41
CA TYR A 112 -0.86 10.99 -9.01
C TYR A 112 0.25 11.41 -9.99
N HIS A 113 1.11 10.47 -10.38
CA HIS A 113 2.16 10.72 -11.36
C HIS A 113 1.60 11.11 -12.74
N LEU A 114 0.60 10.37 -13.23
CA LEU A 114 -0.08 10.66 -14.49
C LEU A 114 -0.69 12.08 -14.49
N VAL A 115 -1.35 12.46 -13.40
CA VAL A 115 -1.95 13.79 -13.23
C VAL A 115 -0.87 14.89 -13.28
N ARG A 116 0.24 14.71 -12.57
CA ARG A 116 1.32 15.71 -12.49
C ARG A 116 2.10 15.83 -13.79
N VAL A 117 2.49 14.72 -14.41
CA VAL A 117 3.33 14.70 -15.63
C VAL A 117 2.55 15.19 -16.84
N ASN A 118 1.26 14.84 -16.93
CA ASN A 118 0.43 15.18 -18.10
C ASN A 118 -0.44 16.42 -17.89
N HIS A 119 -0.24 17.17 -16.80
CA HIS A 119 -1.01 18.39 -16.49
C HIS A 119 -2.53 18.18 -16.58
N ILE A 120 -3.05 17.14 -15.92
CA ILE A 120 -4.48 16.81 -15.96
C ILE A 120 -5.21 17.58 -14.86
N HIS A 121 -6.23 18.37 -15.21
CA HIS A 121 -6.94 19.23 -14.26
C HIS A 121 -8.36 18.75 -13.92
N THR A 122 -8.91 17.79 -14.68
CA THR A 122 -10.30 17.33 -14.51
C THR A 122 -10.39 15.81 -14.53
N PHE A 123 -11.46 15.27 -13.94
CA PHE A 123 -11.71 13.83 -13.93
C PHE A 123 -11.96 13.30 -15.35
N GLU A 124 -12.70 14.06 -16.15
CA GLU A 124 -13.06 13.74 -17.53
C GLU A 124 -11.82 13.57 -18.41
N GLN A 125 -10.83 14.46 -18.25
CA GLN A 125 -9.55 14.34 -18.95
C GLN A 125 -8.75 13.10 -18.53
N LEU A 126 -8.78 12.76 -17.23
CA LEU A 126 -8.06 11.60 -16.72
C LEU A 126 -8.69 10.29 -17.22
N ILE A 127 -10.01 10.14 -17.09
CA ILE A 127 -10.72 8.91 -17.46
C ILE A 127 -10.72 8.70 -18.98
N ALA A 128 -10.82 9.77 -19.78
CA ALA A 128 -10.78 9.64 -21.24
C ALA A 128 -9.42 9.18 -21.78
N ARG A 129 -8.32 9.46 -21.06
CA ARG A 129 -6.96 9.13 -21.52
C ARG A 129 -6.39 7.86 -20.88
N TYR A 130 -6.70 7.63 -19.60
CA TYR A 130 -6.02 6.61 -18.79
C TYR A 130 -7.00 5.66 -18.09
N GLY A 131 -8.30 5.75 -18.38
CA GLY A 131 -9.32 4.89 -17.82
C GLY A 131 -10.40 4.53 -18.83
N GLN A 132 -11.50 3.99 -18.31
CA GLN A 132 -12.67 3.60 -19.09
C GLN A 132 -13.96 3.85 -18.30
N GLY A 133 -15.09 4.05 -18.99
CA GLY A 133 -16.40 4.25 -18.38
C GLY A 133 -16.62 5.67 -17.82
N GLN A 134 -17.54 5.80 -16.85
CA GLN A 134 -17.92 7.09 -16.23
C GLN A 134 -17.38 7.27 -14.80
N GLY A 135 -16.72 6.25 -14.25
CA GLY A 135 -16.19 6.23 -12.89
C GLY A 135 -17.21 5.88 -11.81
N CYS A 136 -16.73 5.30 -10.71
CA CYS A 136 -17.51 4.86 -9.56
C CYS A 136 -17.20 5.67 -8.28
N GLU A 137 -17.84 5.28 -7.18
CA GLU A 137 -17.64 5.84 -5.84
C GLU A 137 -16.23 5.63 -5.27
N ILE A 138 -15.40 4.78 -5.89
CA ILE A 138 -14.00 4.56 -5.49
C ILE A 138 -13.07 5.54 -6.21
N CYS A 139 -13.14 5.58 -7.54
CA CYS A 139 -12.17 6.36 -8.32
C CYS A 139 -12.47 7.85 -8.36
N LYS A 140 -13.74 8.27 -8.33
CA LYS A 140 -14.11 9.70 -8.33
C LYS A 140 -13.54 10.47 -7.12
N PRO A 141 -13.76 10.05 -5.86
CA PRO A 141 -13.17 10.77 -4.72
C PRO A 141 -11.64 10.65 -4.67
N LEU A 142 -11.07 9.53 -5.12
CA LEU A 142 -9.62 9.35 -5.19
C LEU A 142 -8.98 10.36 -6.15
N VAL A 143 -9.53 10.49 -7.36
CA VAL A 143 -9.02 11.43 -8.36
C VAL A 143 -9.24 12.87 -7.91
N ALA A 144 -10.39 13.19 -7.31
CA ALA A 144 -10.62 14.52 -6.74
C ALA A 144 -9.57 14.88 -5.67
N SER A 145 -9.26 13.95 -4.76
CA SER A 145 -8.19 14.13 -3.76
C SER A 145 -6.81 14.33 -4.40
N VAL A 146 -6.49 13.57 -5.46
CA VAL A 146 -5.24 13.70 -6.20
C VAL A 146 -5.17 15.08 -6.89
N LEU A 147 -6.21 15.48 -7.61
CA LEU A 147 -6.28 16.78 -8.29
C LEU A 147 -6.13 17.94 -7.32
N ALA A 148 -6.85 17.89 -6.18
CA ALA A 148 -6.71 18.88 -5.11
C ALA A 148 -5.28 18.94 -4.57
N SER A 149 -4.62 17.79 -4.37
CA SER A 149 -3.23 17.73 -3.92
C SER A 149 -2.23 18.24 -4.96
N CYS A 150 -2.54 18.09 -6.25
CA CYS A 150 -1.64 18.46 -7.34
C CYS A 150 -1.73 19.95 -7.67
N TRP A 151 -2.94 20.50 -7.68
CA TRP A 151 -3.23 21.83 -8.21
C TRP A 151 -3.68 22.82 -7.16
N ASN A 152 -4.20 22.34 -6.02
CA ASN A 152 -4.61 23.10 -4.84
C ASN A 152 -5.06 24.53 -5.17
N GLU A 153 -5.99 24.66 -6.13
CA GLU A 153 -6.37 25.98 -6.62
C GLU A 153 -7.13 26.74 -5.54
N TYR A 154 -6.87 28.05 -5.48
CA TYR A 154 -7.45 28.93 -4.49
C TYR A 154 -8.98 28.93 -4.57
N LEU A 155 -9.63 28.45 -3.50
CA LEU A 155 -11.08 28.26 -3.39
C LEU A 155 -11.91 29.54 -3.65
N LEU A 156 -11.31 30.72 -3.58
CA LEU A 156 -11.99 32.00 -3.81
C LEU A 156 -11.94 32.48 -5.28
N LYS A 157 -11.50 31.63 -6.22
CA LYS A 157 -11.63 31.95 -7.65
C LYS A 157 -13.11 31.80 -8.09
N PRO A 158 -13.72 32.82 -8.74
CA PRO A 158 -15.14 32.82 -9.10
C PRO A 158 -15.62 31.60 -9.91
N ALA A 159 -14.73 30.99 -10.69
CA ALA A 159 -15.04 29.83 -11.52
C ALA A 159 -15.46 28.59 -10.72
N GLN A 160 -15.09 28.47 -9.45
CA GLN A 160 -15.40 27.29 -8.62
C GLN A 160 -16.76 27.41 -7.90
N PHE A 161 -17.28 28.63 -7.69
CA PHE A 161 -18.62 28.83 -7.11
C PHE A 161 -19.75 28.47 -8.10
N ALA A 162 -19.52 28.61 -9.40
CA ALA A 162 -20.54 28.30 -10.41
C ALA A 162 -20.77 26.79 -10.60
N ALA A 163 -19.79 25.94 -10.24
CA ALA A 163 -19.88 24.48 -10.38
C ALA A 163 -20.41 23.78 -9.11
N ALA A 164 -20.35 24.44 -7.95
CA ALA A 164 -20.87 23.94 -6.69
C ALA A 164 -22.23 24.60 -6.40
N GLY A 165 -23.23 24.28 -7.24
CA GLY A 165 -24.59 24.82 -7.15
C GLY A 165 -25.20 24.73 -5.76
N TYR A 166 -25.04 25.81 -5.00
CA TYR A 166 -25.91 26.27 -3.94
C TYR A 166 -26.60 27.55 -4.43
#